data_AF-C0B4F1-F1
#
_entry.id   AF-C0B4F1-F1
#
_cell.length_a   1.000
_cell.length_b   1.000
_cell.length_c   1.000
_cell.angle_alpha   90.00
_cell.angle_beta   90.00
_cell.angle_gamma   90.00
#
_symmetry.space_group_name_H-M   'P 1'
#
loop_
_entity.id
_entity.type
_entity.pdbx_description
1 polymer ?
#
loop_
_entity_poly.entity_id
_entity_poly.type
_entity_poly.pdbx_seq_one_letter_code
_entity_poly.pdbx_strand_id
1 'polypeptide(L)' 'TQKEIDGKVVQLVKAEHEKARKILSENREKLDELAMYLYEKETITGDEFMDILDRK' A
#
# COMPACT_ATOMS: atom_id res chain seq x y z
N THR A 1 -27.74 13.61 -14.96
CA THR A 1 -27.63 13.08 -13.58
C THR A 1 -26.74 11.84 -13.49
N GLN A 2 -26.99 10.72 -14.19
CA GLN A 2 -26.12 9.53 -14.09
C GLN A 2 -24.65 9.77 -14.54
N LYS A 3 -24.44 10.44 -15.66
CA LYS A 3 -23.10 10.71 -16.22
C LYS A 3 -22.18 11.55 -15.30
N GLU A 4 -22.77 12.41 -14.47
CA GLU A 4 -22.02 13.24 -13.51
C GLU A 4 -21.63 12.47 -12.25
N ILE A 5 -22.47 11.51 -11.83
CA ILE A 5 -22.19 10.63 -10.69
C ILE A 5 -21.05 9.68 -11.07
N ASP A 6 -21.11 9.05 -12.25
CA ASP A 6 -20.03 8.18 -12.74
C ASP A 6 -18.69 8.92 -12.83
N GLY A 7 -18.71 10.18 -13.32
CA GLY A 7 -17.52 11.01 -13.38
C GLY A 7 -16.89 11.27 -12.00
N LYS A 8 -17.73 11.56 -10.98
CA LYS A 8 -17.26 11.78 -9.61
C LYS A 8 -16.72 10.51 -8.95
N VAL A 9 -17.34 9.36 -9.20
CA VAL A 9 -16.86 8.07 -8.67
C VAL A 9 -15.47 7.75 -9.24
N VAL A 10 -15.28 7.92 -10.55
CA VAL A 10 -13.97 7.68 -11.18
C VAL A 10 -12.90 8.63 -10.63
N GLN A 11 -13.25 9.91 -10.42
CA GLN A 11 -12.33 10.87 -9.81
C GLN A 11 -11.95 10.49 -8.38
N LEU A 12 -12.92 10.07 -7.56
CA LEU A 12 -12.69 9.60 -6.20
C LEU A 12 -11.76 8.39 -6.17
N VAL A 13 -12.03 7.37 -6.99
CA VAL A 13 -11.20 6.17 -7.07
C VAL A 13 -9.76 6.52 -7.49
N LYS A 14 -9.59 7.41 -8.47
CA LYS A 14 -8.26 7.87 -8.89
C LYS A 14 -7.52 8.58 -7.76
N ALA A 15 -8.19 9.47 -7.03
CA ALA A 15 -7.59 10.21 -5.93
C ALA A 15 -7.14 9.28 -4.79
N GLU A 16 -7.98 8.33 -4.38
CA GLU A 16 -7.63 7.36 -3.34
C GLU A 16 -6.55 6.38 -3.80
N HIS A 17 -6.54 5.98 -5.08
CA HIS A 17 -5.49 5.15 -5.65
C HIS A 17 -4.13 5.88 -5.67
N GLU A 18 -4.11 7.16 -6.07
CA GLU A 18 -2.89 7.98 -6.02
C GLU A 18 -2.39 8.16 -4.59
N LYS A 19 -3.29 8.38 -3.63
CA LYS A 19 -2.96 8.48 -2.21
C LYS A 19 -2.35 7.18 -1.69
N ALA A 20 -2.95 6.02 -1.98
CA ALA A 20 -2.39 4.73 -1.62
C ALA A 20 -1.00 4.53 -2.24
N ARG A 21 -0.85 4.87 -3.52
CA ARG A 21 0.45 4.78 -4.22
C ARG A 21 1.51 5.68 -3.59
N LYS A 22 1.14 6.89 -3.15
CA LYS A 22 2.03 7.81 -2.46
C LYS A 22 2.49 7.24 -1.12
N ILE A 23 1.57 6.72 -0.30
CA ILE A 23 1.89 6.08 0.99
C ILE A 23 2.88 4.92 0.78
N LEU A 24 2.63 4.07 -0.22
CA LEU A 24 3.52 2.96 -0.56
C LEU A 24 4.89 3.45 -1.04
N SER A 25 4.93 4.52 -1.83
CA SER A 25 6.19 5.08 -2.36
C SER A 25 7.02 5.75 -1.26
N GLU A 26 6.37 6.41 -0.30
CA GLU A 26 7.04 7.01 0.87
C GLU A 26 7.61 5.95 1.82
N ASN A 27 7.01 4.77 1.88
CA ASN A 27 7.47 3.64 2.68
C ASN A 27 8.21 2.58 1.83
N ARG A 28 8.83 3.00 0.72
CA ARG A 28 9.43 2.07 -0.25
C ARG A 28 10.51 1.18 0.37
N GLU A 29 11.35 1.76 1.22
CA GLU A 29 12.42 1.03 1.92
C GLU A 29 11.84 -0.11 2.78
N LYS A 30 10.79 0.17 3.57
CA LYS A 30 10.10 -0.83 4.38
C LYS A 30 9.43 -1.91 3.53
N LEU A 31 8.85 -1.54 2.39
CA LEU A 31 8.29 -2.52 1.45
C LEU A 31 9.38 -3.43 0.88
N ASP A 32 10.56 -2.89 0.56
CA ASP A 32 11.68 -3.68 0.06
C ASP A 32 12.24 -4.60 1.16
N GLU A 33 12.29 -4.17 2.43
CA GLU A 33 12.63 -5.03 3.58
C GLU A 33 11.64 -6.19 3.77
N LEU A 34 10.33 -5.87 3.75
CA LEU A 34 9.26 -6.88 3.84
C LEU A 34 9.33 -7.87 2.67
N ALA A 35 9.63 -7.39 1.46
CA ALA A 35 9.81 -8.23 0.28
C ALA A 35 11.04 -9.14 0.43
N MET A 36 12.15 -8.64 0.99
CA MET A 36 13.33 -9.47 1.28
C MET A 36 13.02 -10.54 2.32
N TYR A 37 12.30 -10.19 3.39
CA TYR A 37 11.88 -11.15 4.41
C TYR A 37 11.04 -12.28 3.80
N LEU A 38 10.04 -11.91 2.98
CA LEU A 38 9.22 -12.87 2.25
C LEU A 38 10.01 -13.71 1.25
N TYR A 39 11.03 -13.13 0.62
CA TYR A 39 11.91 -13.85 -0.29
C TYR A 39 12.71 -14.95 0.44
N GLU A 40 13.15 -14.69 1.66
CA GLU A 40 13.92 -15.65 2.47
C GLU A 40 13.04 -16.68 3.20
N LYS A 41 11.86 -16.25 3.70
CA LYS A 41 11.00 -17.06 4.59
C LYS A 41 9.78 -17.65 3.91
N GLU A 42 9.47 -17.22 2.68
CA GLU A 42 8.28 -17.55 1.87
C GLU A 42 6.93 -17.13 2.47
N THR A 43 6.86 -16.91 3.78
CA THR A 43 5.67 -16.52 4.53
C THR A 43 6.05 -15.53 5.63
N ILE A 44 5.10 -14.67 5.99
CA ILE A 44 5.23 -13.72 7.09
C ILE A 44 3.93 -13.73 7.88
N THR A 45 4.03 -13.77 9.20
CA THR A 45 2.88 -13.62 10.08
C THR A 45 2.52 -12.14 10.27
N GLY A 46 1.30 -11.86 10.74
CA GLY A 46 0.87 -10.48 10.98
C GLY A 46 1.76 -9.76 12.00
N ASP A 47 2.17 -10.46 13.06
CA ASP A 47 3.02 -9.89 14.10
C ASP A 47 4.43 -9.57 13.56
N GLU A 48 5.04 -10.48 12.80
CA GLU A 48 6.35 -10.24 12.14
C GLU A 48 6.29 -9.09 11.13
N PHE A 49 5.19 -8.96 10.40
CA PHE A 49 4.96 -7.85 9.47
C PHE A 49 4.96 -6.51 10.21
N MET A 50 4.20 -6.43 11.32
CA MET A 50 4.10 -5.20 12.11
C MET A 50 5.44 -4.85 12.77
N ASP A 51 6.19 -5.84 13.23
CA ASP A 51 7.54 -5.64 13.80
C ASP A 51 8.51 -5.04 12.78
N ILE A 52 8.48 -5.48 11.52
CA ILE A 52 9.31 -4.91 10.45
C ILE A 52 8.80 -3.51 10.07
N LEU A 53 7.48 -3.32 10.02
CA LEU A 53 6.87 -2.04 9.70
C LEU A 53 7.17 -0.96 10.76
N ASP A 54 7.24 -1.31 12.05
CA ASP A 54 7.45 -0.38 13.16
C ASP A 54 8.92 -0.12 13.50
N ARG A 55 9.87 -0.85 12.89
CA ARG A 55 11.30 -0.54 13.03
C ARG A 55 11.58 0.88 12.49
N LYS A 56 12.36 1.64 13.28
CA LYS A 56 12.80 3.00 12.99
C LYS A 56 14.15 2.99 12.28
#